data_AF-A0A382Z4E5-F1
#
_entry.id   AF-A0A382Z4E5-F1
#
_cell.length_a   1.000
_cell.length_b   1.000
_cell.length_c   1.000
_cell.angle_alpha   90.00
_cell.angle_beta   90.00
_cell.angle_gamma   90.00
#
_symmetry.space_group_name_H-M   'P 1'
#
loop_
_entity.id
_entity.type
_entity.pdbx_description
1 polymer ?
#
loop_
_entity_poly.entity_id
_entity_poly.type
_entity_poly.pdbx_seq_one_letter_code
_entity_poly.pdbx_strand_id
1 'polypeptide(L)'
;MNAPFLLNTASLRRRDFLYGLGSSLGAVAMTDLLAKEATGPLALKKPMHAPKAKAVIMLFMEGGPSQVDTFDPKPKLNAKHKTESKRT
;
A
#
# COMPACT_ATOMS: atom_id res chain seq x y z
N MET A 1 13.86 39.57 35.00
CA MET A 1 12.98 38.54 35.58
C MET A 1 11.73 38.49 34.73
N ASN A 2 11.66 37.56 33.78
CA ASN A 2 10.57 37.45 32.81
C ASN A 2 9.43 36.63 33.43
N ALA A 3 8.26 37.26 33.61
CA ALA A 3 7.08 36.59 34.12
C ALA A 3 6.65 35.44 33.18
N PRO A 4 6.33 34.25 33.71
CA PRO A 4 5.93 33.12 32.90
C PRO A 4 4.52 33.35 32.33
N PHE A 5 4.35 32.91 31.10
CA PHE A 5 3.12 32.77 30.34
C PHE A 5 1.93 32.33 31.22
N LEU A 6 1.11 33.30 31.66
CA LEU A 6 -0.18 33.03 32.29
C LEU A 6 -1.15 32.62 31.19
N LEU A 7 -1.38 31.31 31.06
CA LEU A 7 -2.53 30.79 30.32
C LEU A 7 -3.80 31.24 31.04
N ASN A 8 -4.36 32.36 30.59
CA ASN A 8 -5.69 32.79 30.99
C ASN A 8 -6.72 31.80 30.41
N THR A 9 -7.03 30.75 31.17
CA THR A 9 -8.03 29.73 30.82
C THR A 9 -9.47 30.27 30.83
N ALA A 10 -9.69 31.53 31.20
CA ALA A 10 -11.01 32.08 31.50
C ALA A 10 -11.83 32.61 30.30
N SER A 11 -11.43 32.40 29.04
CA SER A 11 -12.30 32.84 27.92
C SER A 11 -12.15 32.06 26.62
N LEU A 12 -12.21 30.72 26.68
CA LEU A 12 -12.53 29.96 25.47
C LEU A 12 -14.00 30.22 25.12
N ARG A 13 -14.24 30.93 24.02
CA ARG A 13 -15.62 31.15 23.53
C ARG A 13 -16.20 29.79 23.18
N ARG A 14 -17.47 29.54 23.54
CA ARG A 14 -18.17 28.27 23.23
C ARG A 14 -17.98 27.81 21.79
N ARG A 15 -17.97 28.75 20.85
CA ARG A 15 -17.75 28.50 19.43
C ARG A 15 -16.35 27.91 19.17
N ASP A 16 -15.29 28.50 19.71
CA ASP A 16 -13.91 28.06 19.53
C ASP A 16 -13.69 26.68 20.17
N PHE A 17 -14.31 26.44 21.33
CA PHE A 17 -14.31 25.14 21.98
C PHE A 17 -15.00 24.06 21.13
N LEU A 18 -16.20 24.34 20.62
CA LEU A 18 -16.94 23.40 19.77
C LEU A 18 -16.26 23.14 18.43
N TYR A 19 -15.61 24.15 17.83
CA TYR A 19 -14.81 23.96 16.62
C TYR A 19 -13.58 23.07 16.88
N GLY A 20 -12.84 23.30 17.97
CA GLY A 20 -11.68 22.47 18.32
C GLY A 20 -12.05 21.01 18.63
N LEU A 21 -13.13 20.79 19.38
CA LEU A 21 -13.64 19.46 19.67
C LEU A 21 -14.23 18.75 18.45
N GLY A 22 -14.99 19.47 17.62
CA GLY A 22 -15.56 18.91 16.39
C GLY A 22 -14.48 18.46 15.40
N SER A 23 -13.40 19.23 15.27
CA SER A 23 -12.26 18.88 14.43
C SER A 23 -11.54 17.62 14.90
N SER A 24 -11.30 17.48 16.20
CA SER A 24 -10.61 16.31 16.76
C SER A 24 -11.47 15.04 16.72
N LEU A 25 -12.74 15.12 17.13
CA LEU A 25 -13.67 13.98 17.06
C LEU A 25 -13.92 13.54 15.61
N GLY A 26 -14.05 14.51 14.69
CA GLY A 26 -14.21 14.23 13.26
C GLY A 26 -12.99 13.53 12.66
N ALA A 27 -11.77 13.93 13.03
CA ALA A 27 -10.54 13.27 12.58
C ALA A 27 -10.45 11.81 13.07
N VAL A 28 -10.86 11.53 14.31
CA VAL A 28 -10.92 10.16 14.86
C VAL A 28 -11.95 9.33 14.08
N ALA A 29 -13.15 9.86 13.85
CA ALA A 29 -14.19 9.16 13.08
C ALA A 29 -13.75 8.87 11.64
N MET A 30 -13.09 9.82 10.98
CA MET A 30 -12.58 9.62 9.61
C MET A 30 -11.48 8.55 9.55
N THR A 31 -10.61 8.50 10.57
CA THR A 31 -9.58 7.47 10.66
C THR A 31 -10.18 6.07 10.81
N ASP A 32 -11.25 5.92 11.62
CA ASP A 32 -11.97 4.65 11.77
C ASP A 32 -12.68 4.22 10.48
N LEU A 33 -13.30 5.15 9.76
CA LEU A 33 -13.94 4.86 8.48
C LEU A 33 -12.91 4.42 7.41
N LEU A 34 -11.77 5.11 7.32
CA LEU A 34 -10.70 4.74 6.39
C LEU A 34 -10.09 3.36 6.74
N ALA A 35 -9.94 3.05 8.03
CA ALA A 35 -9.49 1.73 8.48
C ALA A 35 -10.47 0.62 8.10
N LYS A 36 -11.79 0.88 8.10
CA LYS A 36 -12.80 -0.07 7.64
C LYS A 36 -12.76 -0.28 6.12
N GLU A 37 -12.49 0.76 5.35
CA GLU A 37 -12.33 0.66 3.88
C GLU A 37 -11.15 -0.23 3.47
N ALA A 38 -10.12 -0.33 4.33
CA ALA A 38 -8.98 -1.22 4.12
C ALA A 38 -9.33 -2.73 4.10
N THR A 39 -10.58 -3.12 4.35
CA THR A 39 -11.06 -4.52 4.33
C THR A 39 -11.69 -4.98 2.99
N GLY A 40 -11.46 -4.25 1.89
CA GLY A 40 -11.94 -4.61 0.55
C GLY A 40 -11.31 -5.87 -0.08
N PRO A 41 -11.69 -6.24 -1.33
CA PRO A 41 -11.12 -7.40 -2.04
C PRO A 41 -9.60 -7.37 -2.21
N LEU A 42 -9.04 -6.15 -2.20
CA LEU A 42 -7.61 -5.84 -2.27
C LEU A 42 -6.97 -5.66 -0.88
N ALA A 43 -7.70 -5.93 0.20
CA ALA A 43 -7.17 -5.89 1.55
C ALA A 43 -6.01 -6.85 1.72
N LEU A 44 -5.05 -6.45 2.56
CA LEU A 44 -3.94 -7.31 2.98
C LEU A 44 -4.48 -8.57 3.66
N LYS A 45 -4.44 -9.70 2.95
CA LYS A 45 -4.78 -11.00 3.49
C LYS A 45 -3.63 -11.53 4.32
N LYS A 46 -3.96 -12.09 5.49
CA LYS A 46 -2.98 -12.80 6.30
C LYS A 46 -2.48 -14.02 5.49
N PRO A 47 -1.17 -14.18 5.30
CA PRO A 47 -0.63 -15.34 4.61
C PRO A 47 -0.92 -16.62 5.41
N MET A 48 -1.13 -17.73 4.70
CA MET A 48 -1.35 -19.05 5.33
C MET A 48 -0.16 -19.51 6.17
N HIS A 49 1.03 -19.00 5.90
CA HIS A 49 2.26 -19.32 6.61
C HIS A 49 2.95 -18.06 7.11
N ALA A 50 3.62 -18.18 8.26
CA ALA A 50 4.47 -17.12 8.76
C ALA A 50 5.61 -16.84 7.76
N PRO A 51 5.84 -15.57 7.37
CA PRO A 51 6.92 -15.24 6.47
C PRO A 51 8.27 -15.55 7.15
N LYS A 52 9.05 -16.43 6.54
CA LYS A 52 10.43 -16.76 6.99
C LYS A 52 11.48 -15.81 6.39
N ALA A 53 11.20 -15.27 5.22
CA ALA A 53 12.09 -14.34 4.53
C ALA A 53 11.91 -12.91 5.09
N LYS A 54 13.03 -12.27 5.46
CA LYS A 54 13.05 -10.91 6.01
C LYS A 54 13.18 -9.82 4.94
N ALA A 55 13.78 -10.15 3.81
CA ALA A 55 13.98 -9.26 2.67
C ALA A 55 13.85 -10.03 1.35
N VAL A 56 13.34 -9.37 0.32
CA VAL A 56 13.26 -9.89 -1.06
C VAL A 56 14.02 -8.91 -1.95
N ILE A 57 15.08 -9.40 -2.61
CA ILE A 57 15.87 -8.61 -3.56
C ILE A 57 15.44 -9.03 -4.97
N MET A 58 14.73 -8.14 -5.67
CA MET A 58 14.33 -8.36 -7.06
C MET A 58 15.41 -7.80 -7.99
N LEU A 59 16.10 -8.69 -8.70
CA LEU A 59 17.16 -8.32 -9.65
C LEU A 59 16.57 -8.29 -11.07
N PHE A 60 16.48 -7.10 -11.66
CA PHE A 60 16.13 -6.94 -13.08
C PHE A 60 17.42 -6.91 -13.89
N MET A 61 17.82 -8.08 -14.39
CA MET A 61 18.98 -8.21 -15.26
C MET A 61 18.52 -8.24 -16.71
N GLU A 62 18.94 -7.25 -17.49
CA GLU A 62 18.78 -7.26 -18.95
C GLU A 62 19.63 -8.38 -19.57
N GLY A 63 19.03 -9.14 -20.50
CA GLY A 63 19.75 -10.13 -21.31
C GLY A 63 19.77 -11.58 -20.79
N GLY A 64 19.16 -11.89 -19.65
CA GLY A 64 18.97 -13.27 -19.19
C GLY A 64 17.70 -13.90 -19.80
N PRO A 65 17.71 -15.17 -20.25
CA PRO A 65 16.49 -15.85 -20.65
C PRO A 65 15.54 -15.90 -19.46
N SER A 66 14.26 -15.59 -19.69
CA SER A 66 13.29 -15.61 -18.60
C SER A 66 13.25 -17.01 -17.96
N GLN A 67 12.94 -17.09 -16.67
CA GLN A 67 12.73 -18.38 -16.00
C GLN A 67 11.68 -19.23 -16.74
N VAL A 68 10.72 -18.56 -17.40
CA VAL A 68 9.64 -19.17 -18.20
C VAL A 68 10.15 -19.72 -19.54
N ASP A 69 11.32 -19.30 -20.02
CA ASP A 69 11.91 -19.73 -21.29
C ASP A 69 13.02 -20.78 -21.13
N THR A 70 13.59 -20.94 -19.93
CA THR A 70 14.80 -21.75 -19.74
C THR A 70 14.53 -23.22 -19.42
N PHE A 71 13.44 -23.53 -18.71
CA PHE A 71 13.25 -24.88 -18.12
C PHE A 71 11.91 -25.56 -18.44
N ASP A 72 11.14 -25.03 -19.38
CA ASP A 72 9.90 -25.67 -19.85
C ASP A 72 10.03 -26.06 -21.34
N PRO A 73 10.03 -27.36 -21.69
CA PRO A 73 10.06 -27.76 -23.08
C PRO A 73 8.79 -27.27 -23.80
N LYS A 74 8.96 -26.42 -24.81
CA LYS A 74 7.86 -25.84 -25.61
C LYS A 74 7.68 -26.59 -26.93
N PRO A 75 6.94 -27.73 -26.99
CA PRO A 75 6.81 -28.54 -28.20
C PRO A 75 6.18 -27.76 -29.37
N LYS A 76 5.23 -26.86 -29.09
CA LYS A 76 4.61 -26.00 -30.10
C LYS A 76 5.55 -24.94 -30.67
N LEU A 77 6.56 -24.50 -29.90
CA LEU A 77 7.57 -23.56 -30.36
C LEU A 77 8.53 -24.24 -31.34
N ASN A 78 8.95 -25.46 -31.02
CA ASN A 78 9.77 -26.29 -31.92
C ASN A 78 9.06 -26.57 -33.24
N ALA A 79 7.75 -26.89 -33.17
CA ALA A 79 6.94 -27.14 -34.37
C ALA A 79 6.76 -25.90 -35.27
N LYS A 80 6.82 -24.69 -34.70
CA LYS A 80 6.65 -23.42 -35.43
C LYS A 80 7.97 -22.67 -35.67
N HIS A 81 9.09 -23.31 -35.36
CA HIS A 81 10.40 -22.71 -35.55
C HIS A 81 10.64 -22.46 -37.05
N LYS A 82 10.93 -21.20 -37.42
CA LYS A 82 11.08 -20.71 -38.81
C LYS A 82 9.80 -20.58 -39.63
N THR A 83 8.62 -20.70 -39.01
CA THR A 83 7.37 -20.36 -39.70
C THR A 83 7.11 -18.86 -39.61
N GLU A 84 6.94 -18.20 -40.76
CA GLU A 84 6.69 -16.76 -40.81
C GLU A 84 5.33 -16.41 -40.19
N SER A 85 5.33 -15.50 -39.22
CA SER A 85 4.11 -15.04 -38.57
C SER A 85 3.42 -14.02 -39.47
N LYS A 86 2.46 -14.47 -40.28
CA LYS A 86 1.53 -13.56 -40.96
C LYS A 86 0.63 -12.90 -39.93
N ARG A 87 0.95 -11.66 -39.56
CA ARG A 87 0.05 -10.80 -38.79
C ARG A 87 -1.13 -10.43 -39.70
N THR A 88 -2.33 -10.87 -39.31
CA THR A 88 -3.60 -10.23 -39.67
C THR A 88 -3.86 -9.07 -38.73
#